data_AF-A0A0M3TU36-F1
#
_entry.id   AF-A0A0M3TU36-F1
#
_cell.length_a   1.000
_cell.length_b   1.000
_cell.length_c   1.000
_cell.angle_alpha   90.00
_cell.angle_beta   90.00
_cell.angle_gamma   90.00
#
_symmetry.space_group_name_H-M   'P 1'
#
loop_
_entity.id
_entity.type
_entity.pdbx_description
1 polymer ?
#
loop_
_entity_poly.entity_id
_entity_poly.type
_entity_poly.pdbx_seq_one_letter_code
_entity_poly.pdbx_strand_id
1 'polypeptide(L)'
;MGKYLSIKSDPSYLLAQRKFYIEDIEVIPGSELNSNWQGDMQRVFTDKGIFIDNIVNPRNPTLTPGFDWPSVVGRTIEATINQSKNYYWISKE
;
A
#
# COMPACT_ATOMS: atom_id res chain seq x y z
N MET A 1 -1.04 1.69 20.92
CA MET A 1 -1.81 0.46 20.61
C MET A 1 -2.56 0.72 19.31
N GLY A 2 -1.88 0.56 18.16
CA GLY A 2 -2.44 0.89 16.85
C GLY A 2 -3.25 -0.29 16.30
N LYS A 3 -4.57 -0.10 16.15
CA LYS A 3 -5.46 -1.01 15.42
C LYS A 3 -5.44 -0.66 13.93
N TYR A 4 -5.85 -1.64 13.12
CA TYR A 4 -6.24 -1.57 11.70
C TYR A 4 -5.18 -1.92 10.65
N LEU A 5 -5.04 -3.22 10.37
CA LEU A 5 -4.95 -3.73 9.01
C LEU A 5 -6.03 -4.81 8.88
N SER A 6 -7.23 -4.41 8.46
CA SER A 6 -8.35 -5.31 8.19
C SER A 6 -8.00 -6.16 6.96
N ILE A 7 -7.58 -7.39 7.20
CA ILE A 7 -7.41 -8.39 6.16
C ILE A 7 -8.74 -9.11 6.01
N LYS A 8 -9.39 -9.03 4.83
CA LYS A 8 -10.65 -9.76 4.58
C LYS A 8 -10.40 -11.28 4.43
N SER A 9 -9.14 -11.71 4.33
CA SER A 9 -8.68 -13.07 4.05
C SER A 9 -7.44 -13.43 4.87
N ASP A 10 -7.10 -14.72 4.99
CA ASP A 10 -5.86 -15.19 5.63
C ASP A 10 -4.60 -14.48 5.06
N PRO A 11 -3.66 -13.98 5.90
CA PRO A 11 -2.42 -13.35 5.46
C PRO A 11 -1.62 -14.15 4.42
N SER A 12 -1.60 -15.48 4.57
CA SER A 12 -0.88 -16.38 3.65
C SER A 12 -1.52 -16.42 2.26
N TYR A 13 -2.84 -16.23 2.20
CA TYR A 13 -3.59 -16.19 0.94
C TYR A 13 -3.28 -14.91 0.16
N LEU A 14 -3.05 -13.77 0.82
CA LEU A 14 -2.71 -12.51 0.15
C LEU A 14 -1.34 -12.53 -0.52
N LEU A 15 -0.35 -13.17 0.09
CA LEU A 15 1.00 -13.26 -0.45
C LEU A 15 1.07 -14.12 -1.73
N ALA A 16 0.09 -15.02 -1.92
CA ALA A 16 -0.03 -15.87 -3.10
C ALA A 16 -0.85 -15.23 -4.23
N GLN A 17 -1.57 -14.13 -3.95
CA GLN A 17 -2.39 -13.45 -4.95
C GLN A 17 -1.61 -12.38 -5.70
N ARG A 18 -1.86 -12.29 -7.01
CA ARG A 18 -1.26 -11.29 -7.87
C ARG A 18 -2.22 -10.22 -8.34
N LYS A 19 -3.53 -10.48 -8.39
CA LYS A 19 -4.52 -9.52 -8.93
C LYS A 19 -5.21 -8.80 -7.80
N PHE A 20 -5.34 -7.47 -7.85
CA PHE A 20 -6.02 -6.67 -6.84
C PHE A 20 -6.93 -5.66 -7.51
N TYR A 21 -8.20 -5.61 -7.10
CA TYR A 21 -9.10 -4.54 -7.53
C TYR A 21 -8.89 -3.34 -6.61
N ILE A 22 -8.50 -2.21 -7.19
CA ILE A 22 -8.19 -0.99 -6.44
C ILE A 22 -9.49 -0.22 -6.23
N GLU A 23 -9.96 -0.18 -4.98
CA GLU A 23 -11.23 0.45 -4.59
C GLU A 23 -11.05 1.95 -4.39
N ASP A 24 -10.02 2.36 -3.66
CA ASP A 24 -9.76 3.77 -3.33
C ASP A 24 -8.31 3.98 -2.86
N ILE A 25 -7.85 5.25 -2.84
CA ILE A 25 -6.54 5.66 -2.36
C ILE A 25 -6.66 6.84 -1.40
N GLU A 26 -6.06 6.72 -0.24
CA GLU A 26 -5.92 7.81 0.72
C GLU A 26 -4.45 8.18 0.88
N VAL A 27 -4.13 9.46 0.76
CA VAL A 27 -2.80 9.98 1.09
C VAL A 27 -2.77 10.34 2.56
N ILE A 28 -1.86 9.71 3.31
CA ILE A 28 -1.71 9.90 4.75
C ILE A 28 -0.28 10.30 5.11
N PRO A 29 -0.06 11.09 6.16
CA PRO A 29 1.28 11.27 6.72
C PRO A 29 1.87 9.92 7.15
N GLY A 30 3.10 9.62 6.74
CA GLY A 30 3.79 8.39 7.16
C GLY A 30 3.94 8.28 8.68
N SER A 31 3.96 9.43 9.38
CA SER A 31 3.98 9.52 10.84
C SER A 31 2.74 8.94 11.52
N GLU A 32 1.60 8.84 10.83
CA GLU A 32 0.41 8.13 11.32
C GLU A 32 0.63 6.62 11.40
N LEU A 33 1.45 6.08 10.50
CA LEU A 33 1.81 4.67 10.49
C LEU A 33 2.95 4.42 11.46
N ASN A 34 4.05 5.16 11.32
CA ASN A 34 5.25 5.03 12.12
C ASN A 34 5.84 6.42 12.37
N SER A 35 6.00 6.81 13.63
CA SER A 35 6.46 8.15 14.02
C SER A 35 7.82 8.56 13.46
N ASN A 36 8.65 7.60 13.02
CA ASN A 36 9.95 7.87 12.42
C ASN A 36 9.89 8.07 10.90
N TRP A 37 8.76 7.78 10.25
CA TRP A 37 8.61 7.96 8.82
C TRP A 37 8.31 9.42 8.52
N GLN A 38 9.03 9.95 7.54
CA GLN A 38 8.89 11.31 7.06
C GLN A 38 8.21 11.28 5.69
N GLY A 39 7.37 12.29 5.43
CA GLY A 39 6.63 12.41 4.18
C GLY A 39 5.32 11.60 4.17
N ASP A 40 4.58 11.78 3.09
CA ASP A 40 3.27 11.15 2.90
C ASP A 40 3.40 9.76 2.25
N MET A 41 2.43 8.92 2.54
CA MET A 41 2.29 7.54 2.08
C MET A 41 0.93 7.37 1.40
N GLN A 42 0.80 6.31 0.60
CA GLN A 42 -0.46 5.92 -0.02
C GLN A 42 -1.04 4.73 0.74
N ARG A 43 -2.21 4.90 1.33
CA ARG A 43 -3.04 3.81 1.86
C ARG A 43 -3.94 3.32 0.73
N VAL A 44 -3.70 2.09 0.29
CA VAL A 44 -4.34 1.48 -0.88
C VAL A 44 -5.46 0.56 -0.42
N PHE A 45 -6.70 0.93 -0.72
CA PHE A 45 -7.87 0.12 -0.43
C PHE A 45 -8.15 -0.80 -1.61
N THR A 46 -8.32 -2.09 -1.31
CA THR A 46 -8.57 -3.11 -2.32
C THR A 46 -9.69 -4.04 -1.89
N ASP A 47 -10.18 -4.82 -2.85
CA ASP A 47 -11.12 -5.92 -2.61
C ASP A 47 -10.61 -6.94 -1.57
N LYS A 48 -9.29 -6.98 -1.34
CA LYS A 48 -8.61 -7.97 -0.49
C LYS A 48 -8.12 -7.44 0.85
N GLY A 49 -8.05 -6.13 1.01
CA GLY A 49 -7.55 -5.49 2.23
C GLY A 49 -6.99 -4.11 1.99
N ILE A 50 -6.31 -3.60 3.01
CA ILE A 50 -5.67 -2.29 3.01
C ILE A 50 -4.16 -2.50 3.01
N PHE A 51 -3.47 -1.84 2.08
CA PHE A 51 -2.03 -1.93 1.92
C PHE A 51 -1.40 -0.55 1.94
N ILE A 52 -0.07 -0.50 2.00
CA ILE A 52 0.68 0.74 2.01
C ILE A 52 1.70 0.74 0.86
N ASP A 53 1.86 1.87 0.21
CA ASP A 53 2.98 2.16 -0.67
C ASP A 53 3.54 3.56 -0.33
N ASN A 54 4.76 3.84 -0.76
CA ASN A 54 5.29 5.20 -0.72
C ASN A 54 4.47 6.12 -1.65
N ILE A 55 4.57 7.44 -1.51
CA ILE A 55 4.07 8.35 -2.55
C ILE A 55 5.04 8.39 -3.75
N VAL A 56 4.53 8.72 -4.93
CA VAL A 56 5.39 9.09 -6.07
C VAL A 56 6.15 10.36 -5.69
N ASN A 57 7.47 10.27 -5.46
CA ASN A 57 8.29 11.43 -5.14
C ASN A 57 9.22 11.80 -6.31
N PRO A 58 8.79 12.69 -7.23
CA PRO A 58 9.61 13.09 -8.37
C PRO A 58 10.79 14.00 -7.96
N ARG A 59 10.79 14.56 -6.75
CA ARG A 59 11.82 15.51 -6.28
C ARG A 59 13.01 14.82 -5.64
N ASN A 60 12.84 13.61 -5.09
CA ASN A 60 13.92 12.83 -4.52
C ASN A 60 13.88 11.38 -5.00
N PRO A 61 14.52 11.07 -6.16
CA PRO A 61 14.53 9.74 -6.74
C PRO A 61 15.36 8.71 -5.94
N THR A 62 16.03 9.11 -4.86
CA THR A 62 16.76 8.18 -3.98
C THR A 62 15.86 7.50 -2.94
N LEU A 63 14.66 8.05 -2.70
CA LEU A 63 13.61 7.34 -1.98
C LEU A 63 12.95 6.38 -2.95
N THR A 64 12.68 5.13 -2.54
CA THR A 64 11.92 4.18 -3.34
C THR A 64 10.58 4.82 -3.72
N PRO A 65 10.38 5.24 -4.98
CA PRO A 65 9.16 5.91 -5.37
C PRO A 65 8.03 4.90 -5.33
N GLY A 66 6.88 5.29 -4.81
CA GLY A 66 5.69 4.46 -4.93
C GLY A 66 5.14 4.46 -6.35
N PHE A 67 4.16 3.60 -6.59
CA PHE A 67 3.39 3.58 -7.82
C PHE A 67 2.26 4.63 -7.78
N ASP A 68 1.86 5.16 -8.95
CA ASP A 68 0.70 6.07 -9.07
C ASP A 68 -0.61 5.27 -8.99
N TRP A 69 -0.95 4.83 -7.78
CA TRP A 69 -2.18 4.09 -7.50
C TRP A 69 -3.48 4.87 -7.82
N PRO A 70 -3.57 6.20 -7.61
CA PRO A 70 -4.74 6.98 -8.01
C PRO A 70 -5.12 6.79 -9.49
N SER A 71 -4.15 6.64 -10.39
CA SER A 71 -4.40 6.43 -11.83
C SER A 71 -5.09 5.11 -12.19
N VAL A 72 -5.14 4.15 -11.26
CA VAL A 72 -5.69 2.80 -11.49
C VAL A 72 -6.89 2.46 -10.58
N VAL A 73 -7.42 3.43 -9.84
CA VAL A 73 -8.66 3.25 -9.07
C VAL A 73 -9.79 2.76 -10.00
N GLY A 74 -10.56 1.79 -9.52
CA GLY A 74 -11.63 1.13 -10.26
C GLY A 74 -11.14 0.06 -11.24
N ARG A 75 -9.87 -0.37 -11.17
CA ARG A 75 -9.29 -1.40 -12.04
C ARG A 75 -8.69 -2.55 -11.24
N THR A 76 -8.67 -3.73 -11.87
CA THR A 76 -7.89 -4.87 -11.40
C THR A 76 -6.48 -4.79 -11.99
N ILE A 77 -5.46 -4.79 -11.14
CA ILE A 77 -4.07 -4.78 -11.57
C ILE A 77 -3.28 -5.96 -11.01
N GLU A 78 -2.14 -6.27 -11.62
CA GLU A 78 -1.17 -7.19 -11.06
C GLU A 78 -0.20 -6.45 -10.11
N ALA A 79 -0.04 -6.97 -8.90
CA ALA A 79 0.79 -6.41 -7.84
C ALA A 79 1.28 -7.51 -6.89
N THR A 80 2.32 -7.21 -6.13
CA THR A 80 2.87 -8.08 -5.08
C THR A 80 2.62 -7.47 -3.72
N ILE A 81 2.42 -8.34 -2.73
CA ILE A 81 2.31 -7.96 -1.31
C ILE A 81 3.55 -8.45 -0.57
N ASN A 82 4.20 -7.56 0.17
CA ASN A 82 5.33 -7.87 1.04
C ASN A 82 5.03 -7.45 2.47
N GLN A 83 5.27 -8.32 3.44
CA GLN A 83 5.15 -7.95 4.85
C GLN A 83 6.49 -7.45 5.38
N SER A 84 6.52 -6.21 5.88
CA SER A 84 7.73 -5.61 6.47
C SER A 84 7.37 -4.63 7.58
N LYS A 85 8.12 -4.69 8.68
CA LYS A 85 7.94 -3.82 9.87
C LYS A 85 6.50 -3.79 10.41
N ASN A 86 5.78 -4.92 10.33
CA ASN A 86 4.37 -5.08 10.69
C ASN A 86 3.34 -4.39 9.77
N TYR A 87 3.74 -3.98 8.56
CA TYR A 87 2.83 -3.47 7.53
C TYR A 87 2.83 -4.38 6.31
N TYR A 88 1.71 -4.40 5.58
CA TYR A 88 1.61 -5.03 4.27
C TYR A 88 1.83 -3.96 3.20
N TRP A 89 2.93 -4.10 2.48
CA TRP A 89 3.32 -3.22 1.40
C TRP A 89 2.80 -3.77 0.09
N ILE A 90 2.24 -2.91 -0.74
CA ILE A 90 1.85 -3.26 -2.11
C ILE A 90 2.83 -2.62 -3.09
N SER A 91 3.25 -3.38 -4.09
CA SER A 91 4.12 -2.89 -5.15
C SER A 91 3.64 -3.42 -6.49
N LYS A 92 3.56 -2.55 -7.49
CA LYS A 92 3.21 -2.97 -8.84
C LYS A 92 4.36 -3.76 -9.48
N GLU A 93 4.03 -4.88 -10.13
CA GLU A 93 5.00 -5.64 -10.96
C GLU A 93 5.29 -4.92 -12.29
#